data_AF-A0A970IEA8-F1
#
_entry.id   AF-A0A970IEA8-F1
#
_cell.length_a   1.000
_cell.length_b   1.000
_cell.length_c   1.000
_cell.angle_alpha   90.00
_cell.angle_beta   90.00
_cell.angle_gamma   90.00
#
_symmetry.space_group_name_H-M   'P 1'
#
loop_
_entity.id
_entity.type
_entity.pdbx_description
1 polymer ?
#
loop_
_entity_poly.entity_id
_entity_poly.type
_entity_poly.pdbx_seq_one_letter_code
_entity_poly.pdbx_strand_id
1 'polypeptide(L)'
;MDQMINAAAKAQIPLFINNTNSVYGNTLFGLGAKYTEVGYLAGQMAADVLEGKPTTEIGVRNMVPLNLLLNEKALSNMRDANRWNLTSLQTTFPTGLP
;
A
#
# COMPACT_ATOMS: atom_id res chain seq x y z
N MET A 1 4.96 -2.65 -15.53
CA MET A 1 4.91 -3.38 -14.25
C MET A 1 5.06 -4.88 -14.46
N ASP A 2 4.22 -5.52 -15.28
CA ASP A 2 4.25 -6.99 -15.45
C ASP A 2 5.60 -7.57 -15.87
N GLN A 3 6.33 -6.89 -16.77
CA GLN A 3 7.65 -7.34 -17.20
C GLN A 3 8.65 -7.43 -16.04
N MET A 4 8.62 -6.46 -15.12
CA MET A 4 9.45 -6.46 -13.91
C MET A 4 9.04 -7.57 -12.94
N ILE A 5 7.74 -7.75 -12.71
CA ILE A 5 7.19 -8.82 -11.86
C ILE A 5 7.62 -10.19 -12.41
N ASN A 6 7.51 -10.39 -13.72
CA ASN A 6 7.90 -11.63 -14.39
C ASN A 6 9.41 -11.86 -14.36
N ALA A 7 10.23 -10.81 -14.52
CA ALA A 7 11.68 -10.93 -14.40
C ALA A 7 12.10 -11.34 -12.97
N ALA A 8 11.51 -10.71 -11.94
CA ALA A 8 11.74 -11.08 -10.55
C ALA A 8 11.30 -12.52 -10.26
N ALA A 9 10.16 -12.95 -10.82
CA ALA A 9 9.68 -14.33 -10.74
C ALA A 9 10.67 -15.33 -11.33
N LYS A 10 11.14 -15.09 -12.56
CA LYS A 10 12.14 -15.94 -13.23
C LYS A 10 13.46 -16.02 -12.46
N ALA A 11 13.86 -14.92 -11.84
CA ALA A 11 15.06 -14.85 -11.01
C ALA A 11 14.84 -15.36 -9.58
N GLN A 12 13.60 -15.71 -9.19
CA GLN A 12 13.20 -16.12 -7.84
C GLN A 12 13.58 -15.09 -6.75
N ILE A 13 13.58 -13.80 -7.10
CA ILE A 13 13.92 -12.68 -6.22
C ILE A 13 12.62 -12.13 -5.59
N PRO A 14 12.61 -11.86 -4.28
CA PRO A 14 11.48 -11.19 -3.63
C PRO A 14 11.27 -9.78 -4.18
N LEU A 15 10.05 -9.46 -4.57
CA LEU A 15 9.67 -8.15 -5.08
C LEU A 15 8.77 -7.42 -4.08
N PHE A 16 9.15 -6.19 -3.74
CA PHE A 16 8.37 -5.27 -2.91
C PHE A 16 7.97 -4.05 -3.73
N ILE A 17 6.75 -3.58 -3.53
CA ILE A 17 6.23 -2.41 -4.24
C ILE A 17 5.57 -1.44 -3.27
N ASN A 18 5.54 -0.14 -3.62
CA ASN A 18 4.83 0.83 -2.80
C ASN A 18 3.31 0.85 -3.08
N ASN A 19 2.87 0.20 -4.15
CA ASN A 19 1.48 0.24 -4.59
C ASN A 19 0.76 -1.04 -4.18
N THR A 20 -0.19 -0.92 -3.26
CA THR A 20 -0.98 -2.08 -2.81
C THR A 20 -1.95 -2.60 -3.85
N ASN A 21 -2.34 -1.80 -4.85
CA ASN A 21 -3.28 -2.25 -5.89
C ASN A 21 -2.67 -3.25 -6.88
N SER A 22 -1.36 -3.52 -6.77
CA SER A 22 -0.62 -4.39 -7.70
C SER A 22 0.09 -5.55 -7.00
N VAL A 23 -0.43 -5.99 -5.85
CA VAL A 23 0.05 -7.20 -5.16
C VAL A 23 -0.57 -8.43 -5.82
N TYR A 24 0.05 -8.86 -6.92
CA TYR A 24 -0.29 -10.07 -7.68
C TYR A 24 0.98 -10.74 -8.23
N GLY A 25 0.82 -11.95 -8.78
CA GLY A 25 1.93 -12.70 -9.36
C GLY A 25 3.03 -12.99 -8.33
N ASN A 26 4.26 -12.54 -8.63
CA ASN A 26 5.44 -12.76 -7.78
C ASN A 26 5.83 -11.56 -6.89
N THR A 27 4.95 -10.57 -6.75
CA THR A 27 5.11 -9.52 -5.73
C THR A 27 4.88 -10.13 -4.36
N LEU A 28 5.86 -10.03 -3.44
CA LEU A 28 5.77 -10.58 -2.08
C LEU A 28 4.85 -9.73 -1.20
N PHE A 29 5.06 -8.42 -1.18
CA PHE A 29 4.16 -7.49 -0.51
C PHE A 29 4.14 -6.12 -1.17
N GLY A 30 3.04 -5.41 -0.93
CA GLY A 30 2.88 -3.99 -1.23
C GLY A 30 2.71 -3.20 0.05
N LEU A 31 3.42 -2.08 0.19
CA LEU A 31 3.28 -1.17 1.32
C LEU A 31 3.14 0.27 0.84
N GLY A 32 1.97 0.87 1.03
CA GLY A 32 1.79 2.28 0.73
C GLY A 32 0.36 2.75 0.89
N ALA A 33 0.01 3.82 0.19
CA ALA A 33 -1.27 4.49 0.38
C ALA A 33 -2.45 3.64 -0.11
N LYS A 34 -3.50 3.57 0.70
CA LYS A 34 -4.82 3.15 0.22
C LYS A 34 -5.46 4.29 -0.58
N TYR A 35 -5.23 4.32 -1.90
CA TYR A 35 -5.66 5.44 -2.74
C TYR A 35 -7.18 5.67 -2.79
N THR A 36 -8.00 4.66 -2.49
CA THR A 36 -9.45 4.86 -2.32
C THR A 36 -9.78 5.75 -1.13
N GLU A 37 -9.04 5.62 -0.03
CA GLU A 37 -9.17 6.47 1.15
C GLU A 37 -8.64 7.88 0.89
N VAL A 38 -7.50 7.99 0.20
CA VAL A 38 -6.97 9.29 -0.26
C VAL A 38 -8.00 10.04 -1.12
N GLY A 39 -8.65 9.34 -2.06
CA GLY A 39 -9.71 9.92 -2.89
C GLY A 39 -10.94 10.35 -2.09
N TYR A 40 -11.34 9.55 -1.10
CA TYR A 40 -12.45 9.90 -0.20
C TYR A 40 -12.15 11.19 0.61
N LEU A 41 -10.96 11.29 1.17
CA LEU A 41 -10.49 12.46 1.90
C LEU A 41 -10.39 13.70 1.01
N ALA A 42 -9.92 13.54 -0.23
CA ALA A 42 -9.93 14.61 -1.22
C ALA A 42 -11.36 15.08 -1.56
N GLY A 43 -12.31 14.15 -1.67
CA GLY A 43 -13.72 14.47 -1.86
C GLY A 43 -14.33 15.25 -0.70
N GLN A 44 -13.98 14.91 0.55
CA GLN A 44 -14.39 15.68 1.73
C GLN A 44 -13.83 17.11 1.71
N MET A 45 -12.55 17.28 1.38
CA MET A 45 -11.96 18.62 1.22
C MET A 45 -12.63 19.42 0.09
N ALA A 46 -13.02 18.76 -1.00
CA ALA A 46 -13.77 19.42 -2.07
C ALA A 46 -15.17 19.87 -1.61
N ALA A 47 -15.88 19.04 -0.82
CA ALA A 47 -17.16 19.42 -0.24
C ALA A 47 -17.03 20.64 0.69
N ASP A 48 -16.00 20.67 1.54
CA ASP A 48 -15.68 21.81 2.40
C ASP A 48 -15.50 23.12 1.61
N VAL A 49 -14.81 23.07 0.47
CA VAL A 49 -14.66 24.23 -0.44
C VAL A 49 -16.02 24.66 -1.00
N LEU A 50 -16.85 23.70 -1.43
CA LEU A 50 -18.18 24.00 -1.98
C LEU A 50 -19.14 24.60 -0.94
N GLU A 51 -18.95 24.27 0.34
CA GLU A 51 -19.67 24.86 1.48
C GLU A 51 -19.14 26.24 1.89
N GLY A 52 -18.08 26.72 1.23
CA GLY A 52 -17.54 28.07 1.42
C GLY A 52 -16.43 28.18 2.47
N LYS A 53 -15.87 27.06 2.96
CA LYS A 53 -14.69 27.11 3.83
C LYS A 53 -13.48 27.64 3.06
N PRO A 54 -12.72 28.60 3.61
CA PRO A 54 -11.53 29.12 2.94
C PRO A 54 -10.45 28.05 2.85
N THR A 55 -9.80 27.94 1.69
CA THR A 55 -8.77 26.92 1.43
C THR A 55 -7.57 27.00 2.37
N THR A 56 -7.30 28.18 2.92
CA THR A 56 -6.28 28.41 3.95
C THR A 56 -6.57 27.68 5.26
N GLU A 57 -7.83 27.42 5.59
CA GLU A 57 -8.24 26.64 6.77
C GLU A 57 -8.26 25.13 6.50
N ILE A 58 -8.49 24.70 5.26
CA ILE A 58 -8.48 23.28 4.87
C ILE A 58 -7.05 22.71 4.91
N GLY A 59 -6.10 23.46 4.32
CA GLY A 59 -4.67 23.14 4.31
C GLY A 59 -4.28 21.88 3.52
N VAL A 60 -2.98 21.64 3.36
CA VAL A 60 -2.44 20.39 2.81
C VAL A 60 -2.14 19.45 3.96
N ARG A 61 -2.79 18.29 3.99
CA ARG A 61 -2.55 17.27 5.01
C ARG A 61 -1.69 16.16 4.44
N ASN A 62 -0.57 15.84 5.09
CA ASN A 62 0.19 14.64 4.77
C ASN A 62 -0.51 13.42 5.38
N MET A 63 -1.55 12.94 4.69
CA MET A 63 -2.25 11.73 5.10
C MET A 63 -1.90 10.62 4.13
N VAL A 64 -1.13 9.65 4.62
CA VAL A 64 -0.79 8.42 3.88
C VAL A 64 -1.39 7.27 4.67
N PRO A 65 -2.65 6.86 4.39
CA PRO A 65 -3.23 5.70 5.02
C PRO A 65 -2.39 4.48 4.64
N LEU A 66 -1.63 3.97 5.60
CA LEU A 66 -0.72 2.84 5.40
C LEU A 66 -1.53 1.57 5.17
N ASN A 67 -1.30 0.94 4.03
CA ASN A 67 -1.89 -0.33 3.68
C ASN A 67 -0.74 -1.30 3.36
N LEU A 68 -0.76 -2.45 4.04
CA LEU A 68 0.17 -3.56 3.80
C LEU A 68 -0.64 -4.72 3.24
N LEU A 69 -0.29 -5.17 2.04
CA LEU A 69 -0.87 -6.37 1.43
C LEU A 69 0.23 -7.39 1.18
N LEU A 70 -0.04 -8.63 1.58
CA LEU A 70 0.88 -9.75 1.50
C LEU A 70 0.38 -10.77 0.49
N ASN A 71 1.29 -11.36 -0.29
CA ASN A 71 1.01 -12.47 -1.18
C ASN A 71 1.84 -13.68 -0.78
N GLU A 72 1.28 -14.50 0.10
CA GLU A 72 1.95 -15.70 0.61
C GLU A 72 2.29 -16.70 -0.49
N LYS A 73 1.51 -16.73 -1.58
CA LYS A 73 1.77 -17.60 -2.74
C LYS A 73 3.02 -17.18 -3.52
N ALA A 74 3.42 -15.92 -3.46
CA ALA A 74 4.67 -15.49 -4.08
C ALA A 74 5.87 -16.03 -3.31
N LEU A 75 5.75 -16.21 -1.98
CA LEU A 75 6.86 -16.69 -1.15
C LEU A 75 7.33 -18.08 -1.55
N SER A 76 6.42 -19.00 -1.91
CA SER A 76 6.77 -20.37 -2.33
C SER A 76 7.64 -20.43 -3.59
N ASN A 77 7.66 -19.35 -4.39
CA ASN A 77 8.40 -19.29 -5.65
C ASN A 77 9.77 -18.61 -5.51
N MET A 78 10.14 -18.16 -4.30
CA MET A 78 11.37 -17.41 -4.04
C MET A 78 12.48 -18.33 -3.55
N ARG A 79 13.73 -18.01 -3.92
CA ARG A 79 14.91 -18.81 -3.58
C ARG A 79 15.10 -18.98 -2.07
N ASP A 80 14.84 -17.91 -1.33
CA ASP A 80 15.12 -17.82 0.10
C ASP A 80 13.84 -17.95 0.96
N ALA A 81 12.80 -18.66 0.46
CA ALA A 81 11.48 -18.75 1.09
C ALA A 81 11.51 -19.16 2.56
N ASN A 82 12.42 -20.07 2.92
CA ASN A 82 12.63 -20.56 4.29
C ASN A 82 13.24 -19.54 5.26
N ARG A 83 13.73 -18.39 4.76
CA ARG A 83 14.26 -17.29 5.59
C ARG A 83 13.18 -16.30 6.03
N TRP A 84 11.97 -16.40 5.49
CA TRP A 84 10.87 -15.48 5.76
C TRP A 84 9.89 -16.09 6.76
N ASN A 85 9.54 -15.33 7.79
CA ASN A 85 8.46 -15.65 8.71
C ASN A 85 7.38 -14.58 8.62
N LEU A 86 6.26 -14.92 7.98
CA LEU A 86 5.13 -14.02 7.76
C LEU A 86 4.06 -14.09 8.87
N THR A 87 4.24 -14.97 9.86
CA THR A 87 3.23 -15.31 10.89
C THR A 87 3.08 -14.23 11.97
N SER A 88 3.94 -13.20 12.01
CA SER A 88 3.92 -12.15 13.05
C SER A 88 3.13 -10.88 12.68
N LEU A 89 2.49 -10.83 11.51
CA LEU A 89 1.80 -9.62 11.03
C LEU A 89 0.37 -9.49 11.58
N GLN A 90 0.24 -9.37 12.91
CA GLN A 90 -0.92 -8.72 13.52
C GLN A 90 -0.66 -7.21 13.57
N THR A 91 -0.76 -6.53 12.43
CA THR A 91 -0.64 -5.07 12.40
C THR A 91 -2.02 -4.45 12.55
N THR A 92 -2.47 -4.30 13.80
CA THR A 92 -3.24 -3.10 14.15
C THR A 92 -2.31 -1.92 13.90
N PHE A 93 -2.37 -1.34 12.70
CA PHE A 93 -1.79 -0.03 12.49
C PHE A 93 -2.54 0.95 13.38
N PRO A 94 -1.86 1.77 14.20
CA PRO A 94 -2.55 2.75 15.02
C PRO A 94 -3.33 3.66 14.09
N THR A 95 -4.66 3.59 14.16
CA THR A 95 -5.59 4.47 13.43
C THR A 95 -5.68 5.87 14.04
N GLY A 96 -4.72 6.23 14.90
CA GLY A 96 -4.71 7.51 15.60
C GLY A 96 -4.03 8.60 14.80
N LEU A 97 -4.82 9.51 14.24
CA LEU A 97 -4.42 10.91 14.16
C LEU A 97 -4.58 11.54 15.57
N PRO A 98 -3.65 12.38 16.04
CA PRO A 98 -3.99 13.39 17.06
C PRO A 98 -5.01 14.41 16.53
#